data_AF-A0A5P1FTM0-F1
#
_entry.id   AF-A0A5P1FTM0-F1
#
_cell.length_a   1.000
_cell.length_b   1.000
_cell.length_c   1.000
_cell.angle_alpha   90.00
_cell.angle_beta   90.00
_cell.angle_gamma   90.00
#
_symmetry.space_group_name_H-M   'P 1'
#
loop_
_entity.id
_entity.type
_entity.pdbx_description
1 polymer ?
#
loop_
_entity_poly.entity_id
_entity_poly.type
_entity_poly.pdbx_seq_one_letter_code
_entity_poly.pdbx_strand_id
1 'polypeptide(L)'
;MALCCEELDEHRDECEACAGDGRPIISGLENYAMVPLDLSTVPSQVNAMKALKESLKVPDRMGWNGDPCAPSSWDAWEGVTCHRSQDGKSLVITQLDLGSQGLKGHISDQISLLTNLVSVNLSSNSLSGTLPAGLGQRSLVKLDLSTNQFSGSIPDSLDSSKLQLVLLNNNELDGQVPDKLYTIGVHGGVIDLSGNKGLCGVPTLPPCPFFWSKGLSTGVKIAIGLACAVVLALIVLLIYILCIRRGKNDYDFGLPQDLISIAAKRNRYQRQKSLMLLEMESSEGYTPTLN
;
A
#
# COMPACT_ATOMS: atom_id res chain seq x y z
N MET A 1 -42.22 45.83 26.04
CA MET A 1 -42.41 47.27 25.81
C MET A 1 -43.87 47.44 25.45
N ALA A 2 -44.67 47.98 26.36
CA ALA A 2 -46.02 48.40 26.02
C ALA A 2 -46.20 49.76 26.67
N LEU A 3 -46.23 50.75 25.79
CA LEU A 3 -46.62 52.13 26.05
C LEU A 3 -48.12 52.12 26.36
N CYS A 4 -48.54 52.78 27.43
CA CYS A 4 -49.90 53.29 27.49
C CYS A 4 -49.88 54.67 26.84
N CYS A 5 -50.44 54.78 25.65
CA CYS A 5 -50.88 56.06 25.08
C CYS A 5 -52.32 55.85 24.63
N GLU A 6 -53.27 56.39 25.37
CA GLU A 6 -54.60 56.67 24.82
C GLU A 6 -54.49 57.92 23.93
N GLU A 7 -55.02 57.83 22.72
CA GLU A 7 -55.15 58.95 21.78
C GLU A 7 -56.20 59.93 22.32
N LEU A 8 -55.77 61.17 22.51
CA LEU A 8 -56.57 62.32 22.94
C LEU A 8 -57.40 62.86 21.77
N ASP A 9 -58.72 62.92 21.95
CA ASP A 9 -59.56 63.91 21.26
C ASP A 9 -60.14 64.85 22.33
N GLU A 10 -59.77 66.13 22.20
CA GLU A 10 -60.31 67.33 22.85
C GLU A 10 -60.95 67.16 24.25
N HIS A 11 -60.13 66.97 25.29
CA HIS A 11 -60.26 67.62 26.61
C HIS A 11 -59.10 67.19 27.53
N ARG A 12 -58.09 68.06 27.60
CA ARG A 12 -57.11 68.26 28.70
C ARG A 12 -56.22 67.09 29.20
N ASP A 13 -55.00 67.51 29.47
CA ASP A 13 -54.06 67.04 30.52
C ASP A 13 -52.85 66.18 30.14
N GLU A 14 -51.73 66.66 30.67
CA GLU A 14 -50.33 66.31 30.47
C GLU A 14 -49.98 64.93 31.06
N CYS A 15 -49.08 64.18 30.42
CA CYS A 15 -48.49 62.97 31.01
C CYS A 15 -47.08 63.28 31.54
N GLU A 16 -46.98 63.39 32.85
CA GLU A 16 -45.75 63.69 33.61
C GLU A 16 -44.92 62.41 33.84
N ALA A 17 -43.58 62.55 33.89
CA ALA A 17 -42.65 61.44 34.02
C ALA A 17 -42.50 60.99 35.48
N CYS A 18 -42.71 59.69 35.76
CA CYS A 18 -42.41 59.11 37.07
C CYS A 18 -40.89 59.00 37.29
N ALA A 19 -40.36 59.94 38.09
CA ALA A 19 -39.03 59.85 38.69
C ALA A 19 -39.08 58.87 39.89
N GLY A 20 -38.39 57.73 39.77
CA GLY A 20 -38.19 56.78 40.85
C GLY A 20 -36.75 56.29 40.84
N ASP A 21 -35.97 56.79 41.79
CA ASP A 21 -34.57 56.44 42.04
C ASP A 21 -34.46 54.97 42.48
N GLY A 22 -34.12 54.11 41.52
CA GLY A 22 -33.87 52.70 41.75
C GLY A 22 -32.91 52.24 40.66
N ARG A 23 -31.65 52.00 41.03
CA ARG A 23 -30.72 51.26 40.16
C ARG A 23 -31.43 49.97 39.78
N PRO A 24 -31.50 49.58 38.49
CA PRO A 24 -31.90 48.23 38.17
C PRO A 24 -30.83 47.30 38.75
N ILE A 25 -31.13 46.71 39.91
CA ILE A 25 -30.50 45.47 40.31
C ILE A 25 -31.02 44.48 39.27
N ILE A 26 -30.17 44.10 38.32
CA ILE A 26 -30.41 42.92 37.48
C ILE A 26 -30.64 41.77 38.47
N SER A 27 -31.92 41.50 38.76
CA SER A 27 -32.34 40.41 39.62
C SER A 27 -32.74 39.27 38.69
N GLY A 28 -32.06 38.16 38.90
CA GLY A 28 -31.91 37.09 37.92
C GLY A 28 -33.23 36.50 37.44
N LEU A 29 -33.31 36.40 36.12
CA LEU A 29 -33.71 35.15 35.49
C LEU A 29 -32.90 35.02 34.19
N GLU A 30 -31.63 34.67 34.34
CA GLU A 30 -30.86 34.05 33.24
C GLU A 30 -31.50 32.69 32.96
N ASN A 31 -32.51 32.66 32.11
CA ASN A 31 -32.98 31.41 31.54
C ASN A 31 -32.12 31.09 30.31
N TYR A 32 -30.89 30.65 30.57
CA TYR A 32 -30.07 29.99 29.55
C TYR A 32 -29.49 28.70 30.13
N ALA A 33 -29.97 27.58 29.60
CA ALA A 33 -29.18 26.36 29.53
C ALA A 33 -29.67 25.54 28.34
N MET A 34 -29.41 26.01 27.11
CA MET A 34 -29.01 25.03 26.10
C MET A 34 -27.55 24.76 26.41
N VAL A 35 -27.26 23.68 27.15
CA VAL A 35 -25.94 23.08 27.11
C VAL A 35 -25.93 22.32 25.79
N PRO A 36 -25.30 22.81 24.70
CA PRO A 36 -24.89 21.86 23.69
C PRO A 36 -23.96 20.92 24.45
N LEU A 37 -24.31 19.63 24.55
CA LEU A 37 -23.23 18.67 24.62
C LEU A 37 -22.37 19.03 23.41
N ASP A 38 -21.12 19.44 23.62
CA ASP A 38 -20.12 19.62 22.57
C ASP A 38 -19.89 18.24 21.95
N LEU A 39 -20.86 17.81 21.14
CA LEU A 39 -20.92 16.53 20.48
C LEU A 39 -19.77 16.55 19.50
N SER A 40 -18.72 15.83 19.84
CA SER A 40 -17.54 15.64 19.01
C SER A 40 -17.58 14.28 18.36
N THR A 41 -16.82 14.15 17.26
CA THR A 41 -16.59 12.84 16.66
C THR A 41 -15.82 11.96 17.64
N VAL A 42 -16.13 10.66 17.67
CA VAL A 42 -15.36 9.69 18.46
C VAL A 42 -13.86 9.81 18.11
N PRO A 43 -12.94 9.97 19.09
CA PRO A 43 -11.53 10.26 18.81
C PRO A 43 -10.82 9.25 17.91
N SER A 44 -11.17 7.96 18.01
CA SER A 44 -10.60 6.92 17.13
C SER A 44 -11.01 7.12 15.67
N GLN A 45 -12.24 7.57 15.42
CA GLN A 45 -12.73 7.86 14.08
C GLN A 45 -12.08 9.13 13.52
N VAL A 46 -11.80 10.14 14.35
CA VAL A 46 -11.02 11.32 13.95
C VAL A 46 -9.63 10.91 13.43
N ASN A 47 -8.95 10.01 14.15
CA ASN A 47 -7.63 9.53 13.73
C ASN A 47 -7.71 8.75 12.41
N ALA A 48 -8.73 7.91 12.23
CA ALA A 48 -8.96 7.19 11.00
C ALA A 48 -9.21 8.13 9.81
N MET A 49 -10.02 9.17 10.02
CA MET A 49 -10.31 10.15 8.99
C MET A 49 -9.09 10.98 8.60
N LYS A 50 -8.22 11.33 9.55
CA LYS A 50 -6.92 11.96 9.25
C LYS A 50 -6.03 11.05 8.39
N ALA A 51 -5.92 9.77 8.76
CA ALA A 51 -5.15 8.81 7.98
C ALA A 51 -5.73 8.61 6.56
N LEU A 52 -7.06 8.59 6.42
CA LEU A 52 -7.73 8.52 5.12
C LEU A 52 -7.54 9.78 4.29
N LYS A 53 -7.57 10.97 4.91
CA LYS A 53 -7.27 12.25 4.23
C LYS A 53 -5.92 12.18 3.54
N GLU A 54 -4.91 11.72 4.28
CA GLU A 54 -3.53 11.58 3.80
C GLU A 54 -3.41 10.47 2.74
N SER A 55 -3.99 9.29 2.99
CA SER A 55 -3.82 8.13 2.10
C SER A 55 -4.56 8.27 0.76
N LEU A 56 -5.72 8.94 0.76
CA LEU A 56 -6.54 9.23 -0.43
C LEU A 56 -6.13 10.52 -1.15
N LYS A 57 -5.10 11.22 -0.65
CA LYS A 57 -4.63 12.52 -1.15
C LYS A 57 -5.79 13.49 -1.38
N VAL A 58 -6.65 13.61 -0.37
CA VAL A 58 -7.86 14.42 -0.46
C VAL A 58 -7.47 15.88 -0.74
N PRO A 59 -8.03 16.51 -1.79
CA PRO A 59 -7.71 17.87 -2.15
C PRO A 59 -8.33 18.86 -1.15
N ASP A 60 -7.64 19.97 -0.87
CA ASP A 60 -8.08 20.96 0.12
C ASP A 60 -9.46 21.55 -0.15
N ARG A 61 -9.89 21.55 -1.42
CA ARG A 61 -11.22 22.04 -1.85
C ARG A 61 -12.40 21.31 -1.19
N MET A 62 -12.20 20.09 -0.66
CA MET A 62 -13.26 19.31 -0.01
C MET A 62 -13.54 19.71 1.44
N GLY A 63 -12.80 20.67 2.00
CA GLY A 63 -13.07 21.17 3.36
C GLY A 63 -12.81 20.16 4.48
N TRP A 64 -11.97 19.14 4.25
CA TRP A 64 -11.60 18.14 5.26
C TRP A 64 -10.66 18.72 6.34
N ASN A 65 -11.14 19.66 7.14
CA ASN A 65 -10.38 20.35 8.19
C ASN A 65 -11.13 20.29 9.53
N GLY A 66 -10.40 20.18 10.64
CA GLY A 66 -11.00 20.12 11.98
C GLY A 66 -11.63 18.77 12.32
N ASP A 67 -12.75 18.80 13.05
CA ASP A 67 -13.52 17.61 13.44
C ASP A 67 -14.45 17.17 12.28
N PRO A 68 -14.44 15.88 11.88
CA PRO A 68 -15.22 15.40 10.73
C PRO A 68 -16.74 15.55 10.85
N CYS A 69 -17.30 15.48 12.05
CA CYS A 69 -18.75 15.52 12.28
C CYS A 69 -19.22 16.78 13.01
N ALA A 70 -18.30 17.52 13.64
CA ALA A 70 -18.58 18.76 14.35
C ALA A 70 -17.54 19.84 14.02
N PRO A 71 -17.45 20.28 12.74
CA PRO A 71 -16.49 21.29 12.33
C PRO A 71 -16.74 22.60 13.09
N SER A 72 -15.66 23.31 13.42
CA SER A 72 -15.72 24.62 14.08
C SER A 72 -16.09 25.76 13.12
N SER A 73 -16.04 25.52 11.81
CA SER A 73 -16.57 26.40 10.76
C SER A 73 -17.81 25.77 10.12
N TRP A 74 -18.47 26.53 9.24
CA TRP A 74 -19.64 26.06 8.46
C TRP A 74 -19.29 25.01 7.39
N ASP A 75 -18.02 24.59 7.30
CA ASP A 75 -17.54 23.60 6.34
C ASP A 75 -17.67 22.18 6.91
N ALA A 76 -18.77 21.50 6.59
CA ALA A 76 -18.84 20.05 6.75
C ALA A 76 -17.89 19.37 5.77
N TRP A 77 -17.22 18.30 6.22
CA TRP A 77 -16.36 17.51 5.34
C TRP A 77 -17.18 16.97 4.18
N GLU A 78 -16.82 17.36 2.95
CA GLU A 78 -17.53 16.91 1.76
C GLU A 78 -17.51 15.37 1.68
N GLY A 79 -18.67 14.77 1.44
CA GLY A 79 -18.81 13.32 1.33
C GLY A 79 -18.84 12.56 2.66
N VAL A 80 -18.83 13.22 3.82
CA VAL A 80 -18.89 12.55 5.12
C VAL A 80 -20.26 12.72 5.75
N THR A 81 -20.92 11.63 6.12
CA THR A 81 -22.20 11.65 6.85
C THR A 81 -22.05 11.07 8.25
N CYS A 82 -22.52 11.84 9.23
CA CYS A 82 -22.44 11.47 10.64
C CYS A 82 -23.83 11.34 11.29
N HIS A 83 -23.91 10.44 12.27
CA HIS A 83 -25.09 10.25 13.11
C HIS A 83 -24.71 10.30 14.58
N ARG A 84 -25.70 10.55 15.44
CA ARG A 84 -25.50 10.45 16.89
C ARG A 84 -25.27 9.00 17.27
N SER A 85 -24.28 8.77 18.13
CA SER A 85 -24.03 7.48 18.76
C SER A 85 -25.25 7.05 19.57
N GLN A 86 -25.38 5.74 19.83
CA GLN A 86 -26.47 5.17 20.63
C GLN A 86 -26.55 5.81 22.04
N ASP A 87 -25.40 6.18 22.60
CA ASP A 87 -25.32 6.82 23.91
C ASP A 87 -25.70 8.32 23.88
N GLY A 88 -25.90 8.90 22.70
CA GLY A 88 -26.21 10.32 22.49
C GLY A 88 -25.06 11.30 22.82
N LYS A 89 -23.93 10.80 23.31
CA LYS A 89 -22.80 11.61 23.80
C LYS A 89 -21.80 12.04 22.73
N SER A 90 -21.75 11.33 21.60
CA SER A 90 -20.74 11.53 20.54
C SER A 90 -21.34 11.33 19.15
N LEU A 91 -20.64 11.84 18.15
CA LEU A 91 -20.96 11.63 16.74
C LEU A 91 -20.12 10.50 16.17
N VAL A 92 -20.75 9.71 15.31
CA VAL A 92 -20.12 8.59 14.60
C VAL A 92 -20.34 8.73 13.11
N ILE A 93 -19.31 8.40 12.34
CA ILE A 93 -19.31 8.40 10.89
C ILE A 93 -19.98 7.13 10.41
N THR A 94 -20.91 7.31 9.48
CA THR A 94 -21.75 6.22 8.97
C THR A 94 -21.71 6.10 7.46
N GLN A 95 -21.40 7.17 6.74
CA GLN A 95 -21.27 7.12 5.28
C GLN A 95 -20.07 7.94 4.82
N LEU A 96 -19.37 7.38 3.83
CA LEU A 96 -18.34 8.07 3.06
C LEU A 96 -18.74 7.99 1.58
N ASP A 97 -19.00 9.14 0.97
CA ASP A 97 -19.33 9.26 -0.45
C ASP A 97 -18.34 10.22 -1.14
N LEU A 98 -17.32 9.64 -1.75
CA LEU A 98 -16.25 10.34 -2.45
C LEU A 98 -16.16 9.83 -3.90
N GLY A 99 -17.29 9.42 -4.48
CA GLY A 99 -17.35 8.97 -5.87
C GLY A 99 -17.01 10.09 -6.85
N SER A 100 -16.27 9.77 -7.91
CA SER A 100 -15.95 10.70 -9.01
C SER A 100 -15.20 11.97 -8.61
N GLN A 101 -14.33 11.87 -7.59
CA GLN A 101 -13.63 13.03 -7.04
C GLN A 101 -12.19 13.22 -7.54
N GLY A 102 -11.72 12.31 -8.42
CA GLY A 102 -10.35 12.32 -8.92
C GLY A 102 -9.32 12.01 -7.84
N LEU A 103 -9.72 11.29 -6.79
CA LEU A 103 -8.83 10.87 -5.70
C LEU A 103 -7.74 9.92 -6.20
N LYS A 104 -6.59 9.96 -5.53
CA LYS A 104 -5.40 9.17 -5.86
C LYS A 104 -4.81 8.60 -4.57
N GLY A 105 -4.15 7.46 -4.65
CA GLY A 105 -3.51 6.83 -3.49
C GLY A 105 -4.16 5.51 -3.15
N HIS A 106 -4.43 5.24 -1.87
CA HIS A 106 -4.94 3.95 -1.39
C HIS A 106 -5.82 4.11 -0.14
N ILE A 107 -6.59 3.06 0.18
CA ILE A 107 -7.39 3.01 1.41
C ILE A 107 -6.49 2.58 2.57
N SER A 108 -6.38 3.41 3.59
CA SER A 108 -5.60 3.09 4.80
C SER A 108 -6.29 2.00 5.64
N ASP A 109 -5.51 1.12 6.27
CA ASP A 109 -5.99 0.11 7.23
C ASP A 109 -6.74 0.71 8.44
N GLN A 110 -6.49 2.00 8.73
CA GLN A 110 -7.18 2.74 9.79
C GLN A 110 -8.70 2.88 9.55
N ILE A 111 -9.19 2.58 8.34
CA ILE A 111 -10.63 2.49 8.06
C ILE A 111 -11.34 1.51 9.01
N SER A 112 -10.63 0.52 9.54
CA SER A 112 -11.12 -0.43 10.55
C SER A 112 -11.70 0.24 11.80
N LEU A 113 -11.22 1.43 12.17
CA LEU A 113 -11.68 2.18 13.35
C LEU A 113 -13.04 2.85 13.13
N LEU A 114 -13.52 2.96 11.89
CA LEU A 114 -14.81 3.53 11.54
C LEU A 114 -15.96 2.52 11.73
N THR A 115 -16.07 1.94 12.92
CA THR A 115 -16.90 0.76 13.24
C THR A 115 -18.40 0.89 12.94
N ASN A 116 -18.89 2.09 12.66
CA ASN A 116 -20.29 2.40 12.38
C ASN A 116 -20.57 2.71 10.90
N LEU A 117 -19.60 2.48 10.00
CA LEU A 117 -19.82 2.66 8.56
C LEU A 117 -20.89 1.70 8.04
N VAL A 118 -21.84 2.28 7.33
CA VAL A 118 -22.95 1.59 6.65
C VAL A 118 -22.76 1.64 5.14
N SER A 119 -22.21 2.74 4.61
CA SER A 119 -22.03 2.97 3.19
C SER A 119 -20.67 3.57 2.88
N VAL A 120 -19.96 2.98 1.92
CA VAL A 120 -18.71 3.51 1.39
C VAL A 120 -18.80 3.55 -0.14
N ASN A 121 -18.69 4.73 -0.71
CA ASN A 121 -18.59 4.96 -2.14
C ASN A 121 -17.28 5.69 -2.44
N LEU A 122 -16.36 5.02 -3.11
CA LEU A 122 -15.10 5.55 -3.63
C LEU A 122 -15.00 5.33 -5.15
N SER A 123 -16.14 5.10 -5.81
CA SER A 123 -16.19 4.75 -7.23
C SER A 123 -15.62 5.83 -8.15
N SER A 124 -15.19 5.43 -9.34
CA SER A 124 -14.74 6.35 -10.40
C SER A 124 -13.62 7.30 -9.96
N ASN A 125 -12.62 6.75 -9.27
CA ASN A 125 -11.41 7.47 -8.87
C ASN A 125 -10.16 6.83 -9.50
N SER A 126 -8.98 7.31 -9.11
CA SER A 126 -7.69 6.71 -9.48
C SER A 126 -6.99 6.12 -8.25
N LEU A 127 -7.76 5.44 -7.40
CA LEU A 127 -7.24 4.75 -6.22
C LEU A 127 -6.60 3.42 -6.63
N SER A 128 -5.56 3.04 -5.91
CA SER A 128 -4.69 1.91 -6.21
C SER A 128 -4.28 1.18 -4.94
N GLY A 129 -3.60 0.05 -5.09
CA GLY A 129 -3.15 -0.78 -3.96
C GLY A 129 -4.17 -1.83 -3.54
N THR A 130 -3.90 -2.50 -2.43
CA THR A 130 -4.70 -3.62 -1.94
C THR A 130 -5.87 -3.17 -1.08
N LEU A 131 -6.97 -3.93 -1.09
CA LEU A 131 -8.09 -3.70 -0.20
C LEU A 131 -7.71 -4.07 1.25
N PRO A 132 -7.79 -3.13 2.21
CA PRO A 132 -7.41 -3.41 3.59
C PRO A 132 -8.41 -4.38 4.24
N ALA A 133 -7.92 -5.31 5.06
CA ALA A 133 -8.78 -6.24 5.79
C ALA A 133 -9.78 -5.51 6.72
N GLY A 134 -9.43 -4.30 7.16
CA GLY A 134 -10.29 -3.42 7.96
C GLY A 134 -11.58 -2.95 7.28
N LEU A 135 -11.70 -3.11 5.96
CA LEU A 135 -12.87 -2.68 5.18
C LEU A 135 -14.12 -3.52 5.45
N GLY A 136 -13.95 -4.79 5.85
CA GLY A 136 -15.02 -5.75 6.12
C GLY A 136 -15.71 -5.55 7.47
N GLN A 137 -16.28 -4.37 7.71
CA GLN A 137 -16.98 -4.07 8.95
C GLN A 137 -18.40 -4.67 8.98
N ARG A 138 -18.79 -5.21 10.15
CA ARG A 138 -20.11 -5.85 10.34
C ARG A 138 -21.31 -4.95 10.06
N SER A 139 -21.13 -3.64 10.21
CA SER A 139 -22.13 -2.59 9.97
C SER A 139 -22.26 -2.22 8.49
N LEU A 140 -21.29 -2.59 7.64
CA LEU A 140 -21.24 -2.19 6.24
C LEU A 140 -22.29 -2.93 5.42
N VAL A 141 -23.08 -2.16 4.67
CA VAL A 141 -24.19 -2.64 3.83
C VAL A 141 -23.94 -2.34 2.36
N LYS A 142 -23.32 -1.19 2.05
CA LYS A 142 -23.04 -0.76 0.68
C LYS A 142 -21.56 -0.47 0.52
N LEU A 143 -20.93 -1.11 -0.45
CA LEU A 143 -19.55 -0.89 -0.83
C LEU A 143 -19.48 -0.71 -2.34
N ASP A 144 -19.07 0.48 -2.78
CA ASP A 144 -18.79 0.77 -4.17
C ASP A 144 -17.36 1.28 -4.33
N LEU A 145 -16.52 0.44 -4.91
CA LEU A 145 -15.13 0.74 -5.28
C LEU A 145 -14.93 0.62 -6.80
N SER A 146 -16.02 0.63 -7.57
CA SER A 146 -16.00 0.39 -9.00
C SER A 146 -15.16 1.43 -9.75
N THR A 147 -14.57 1.05 -10.87
CA THR A 147 -13.80 1.96 -11.74
C THR A 147 -12.65 2.64 -10.99
N ASN A 148 -11.72 1.81 -10.51
CA ASN A 148 -10.47 2.22 -9.86
C ASN A 148 -9.32 1.32 -10.36
N GLN A 149 -8.17 1.37 -9.70
CA GLN A 149 -6.97 0.57 -9.99
C GLN A 149 -6.59 -0.31 -8.78
N PHE A 150 -7.57 -0.78 -8.00
CA PHE A 150 -7.31 -1.66 -6.87
C PHE A 150 -6.80 -3.02 -7.36
N SER A 151 -5.81 -3.57 -6.67
CA SER A 151 -5.15 -4.82 -7.04
C SER A 151 -5.02 -5.75 -5.83
N GLY A 152 -4.60 -7.00 -6.08
CA GLY A 152 -4.55 -8.02 -5.04
C GLY A 152 -5.91 -8.69 -4.78
N SER A 153 -5.94 -9.53 -3.76
CA SER A 153 -7.12 -10.32 -3.41
C SER A 153 -8.19 -9.56 -2.65
N ILE A 154 -9.43 -9.95 -2.87
CA ILE A 154 -10.56 -9.49 -2.05
C ILE A 154 -10.42 -10.10 -0.65
N PRO A 155 -10.36 -9.29 0.42
CA PRO A 155 -10.11 -9.79 1.77
C PRO A 155 -11.31 -10.57 2.31
N ASP A 156 -11.03 -11.73 2.92
CA ASP A 156 -12.03 -12.59 3.57
C ASP A 156 -12.82 -11.88 4.67
N SER A 157 -12.34 -10.75 5.20
CA SER A 157 -13.07 -9.97 6.21
C SER A 157 -14.41 -9.43 5.69
N LEU A 158 -14.55 -9.23 4.37
CA LEU A 158 -15.82 -8.84 3.76
C LEU A 158 -16.92 -9.89 3.96
N ASP A 159 -16.56 -11.15 4.20
CA ASP A 159 -17.48 -12.25 4.55
C ASP A 159 -18.25 -12.02 5.85
N SER A 160 -17.72 -11.16 6.72
CA SER A 160 -18.31 -10.86 8.04
C SER A 160 -19.30 -9.68 8.01
N SER A 161 -19.43 -9.03 6.86
CA SER A 161 -20.22 -7.82 6.68
C SER A 161 -21.66 -8.13 6.26
N LYS A 162 -22.61 -7.24 6.56
CA LYS A 162 -24.02 -7.37 6.15
C LYS A 162 -24.25 -6.75 4.76
N LEU A 163 -23.31 -7.01 3.84
CA LEU A 163 -23.29 -6.38 2.53
C LEU A 163 -24.52 -6.79 1.70
N GLN A 164 -25.13 -5.79 1.07
CA GLN A 164 -26.23 -5.94 0.13
C GLN A 164 -25.85 -5.39 -1.25
N LEU A 165 -24.94 -4.42 -1.31
CA LEU A 165 -24.43 -3.86 -2.57
C LEU A 165 -22.91 -3.91 -2.53
N VAL A 166 -22.31 -4.63 -3.48
CA VAL A 166 -20.86 -4.76 -3.64
C VAL A 166 -20.50 -4.55 -5.09
N LEU A 167 -19.99 -3.36 -5.41
CA LEU A 167 -19.51 -3.01 -6.74
C LEU A 167 -17.99 -2.90 -6.71
N LEU A 168 -17.31 -3.89 -7.26
CA LEU A 168 -15.84 -3.94 -7.37
C LEU A 168 -15.40 -4.00 -8.84
N ASN A 169 -16.34 -3.81 -9.77
CA ASN A 169 -16.09 -3.93 -11.19
C ASN A 169 -15.09 -2.89 -11.71
N ASN A 170 -14.44 -3.19 -12.83
CA ASN A 170 -13.43 -2.36 -13.47
C ASN A 170 -12.28 -1.97 -12.51
N ASN A 171 -11.63 -2.99 -11.95
CA ASN A 171 -10.40 -2.87 -11.16
C ASN A 171 -9.36 -3.90 -11.66
N GLU A 172 -8.24 -4.02 -10.96
CA GLU A 172 -7.15 -4.97 -11.22
C GLU A 172 -7.09 -6.06 -10.14
N LEU A 173 -8.22 -6.40 -9.51
CA LEU A 173 -8.28 -7.40 -8.45
C LEU A 173 -7.97 -8.80 -9.00
N ASP A 174 -7.33 -9.61 -8.17
CA ASP A 174 -6.91 -10.96 -8.52
C ASP A 174 -7.18 -11.99 -7.42
N GLY A 175 -7.08 -13.27 -7.79
CA GLY A 175 -7.24 -14.37 -6.85
C GLY A 175 -8.66 -14.86 -6.64
N GLN A 176 -8.80 -15.75 -5.65
CA GLN A 176 -10.07 -16.40 -5.36
C GLN A 176 -11.02 -15.42 -4.65
N VAL A 177 -12.23 -15.29 -5.19
CA VAL A 177 -13.30 -14.53 -4.52
C VAL A 177 -13.82 -15.35 -3.33
N PRO A 178 -13.92 -14.76 -2.13
CA PRO A 178 -14.50 -15.41 -0.95
C PRO A 178 -15.92 -15.96 -1.20
N ASP A 179 -16.17 -17.20 -0.75
CA ASP A 179 -17.41 -17.93 -1.05
C ASP A 179 -18.68 -17.20 -0.55
N LYS A 180 -18.59 -16.46 0.57
CA LYS A 180 -19.75 -15.74 1.11
C LYS A 180 -20.09 -14.46 0.35
N LEU A 181 -19.18 -13.88 -0.42
CA LEU A 181 -19.54 -12.73 -1.26
C LEU A 181 -20.55 -13.13 -2.34
N TYR A 182 -20.51 -14.37 -2.82
CA TYR A 182 -21.49 -14.88 -3.77
C TYR A 182 -22.87 -15.08 -3.16
N THR A 183 -22.98 -15.30 -1.85
CA THR A 183 -24.30 -15.48 -1.21
C THR A 183 -25.08 -14.16 -1.13
N ILE A 184 -24.41 -13.01 -1.24
CA ILE A 184 -25.06 -11.69 -1.29
C ILE A 184 -26.10 -11.64 -2.41
N GLY A 185 -25.74 -12.12 -3.60
CA GLY A 185 -26.65 -12.17 -4.75
C GLY A 185 -27.86 -13.09 -4.51
N VAL A 186 -27.66 -14.19 -3.78
CA VAL A 186 -28.74 -15.14 -3.44
C VAL A 186 -29.73 -14.54 -2.43
N HIS A 187 -29.27 -13.65 -1.55
CA HIS A 187 -30.10 -12.96 -0.56
C HIS A 187 -30.76 -11.67 -1.09
N GLY A 188 -30.78 -11.46 -2.42
CA GLY A 188 -31.39 -10.29 -3.05
C GLY A 188 -30.50 -9.04 -3.07
N GLY A 189 -29.21 -9.19 -2.74
CA GLY A 189 -28.21 -8.16 -2.94
C GLY A 189 -27.69 -8.11 -4.38
N VAL A 190 -26.84 -7.13 -4.65
CA VAL A 190 -26.21 -6.89 -5.95
C VAL A 190 -24.70 -6.99 -5.78
N ILE A 191 -24.08 -7.84 -6.59
CA ILE A 191 -22.62 -7.98 -6.66
C ILE A 191 -22.17 -7.86 -8.11
N ASP A 192 -21.22 -6.95 -8.37
CA ASP A 192 -20.57 -6.81 -9.66
C ASP A 192 -19.05 -6.86 -9.51
N LEU A 193 -18.45 -7.89 -10.09
CA LEU A 193 -17.00 -8.14 -10.10
C LEU A 193 -16.41 -8.04 -11.51
N SER A 194 -17.21 -7.65 -12.50
CA SER A 194 -16.83 -7.62 -13.92
C SER A 194 -15.62 -6.72 -14.18
N GLY A 195 -14.88 -6.98 -15.26
CA GLY A 195 -13.70 -6.17 -15.59
C GLY A 195 -12.44 -6.46 -14.75
N ASN A 196 -12.50 -7.33 -13.73
CA ASN A 196 -11.31 -7.82 -13.01
C ASN A 196 -10.82 -9.14 -13.62
N LYS A 197 -9.78 -9.08 -14.46
CA LYS A 197 -9.29 -10.26 -15.21
C LYS A 197 -8.60 -11.31 -14.33
N GLY A 198 -8.08 -10.91 -13.17
CA GLY A 198 -7.35 -11.79 -12.27
C GLY A 198 -8.22 -12.60 -11.32
N LEU A 199 -9.50 -12.25 -11.19
CA LEU A 199 -10.41 -12.93 -10.26
C LEU A 199 -10.82 -14.30 -10.78
N CYS A 200 -10.97 -15.23 -9.86
CA CYS A 200 -11.40 -16.59 -10.12
C CYS A 200 -12.32 -17.10 -9.00
N GLY A 201 -13.09 -18.14 -9.27
CA GLY A 201 -14.01 -18.75 -8.30
C GLY A 201 -15.35 -19.13 -8.90
N VAL A 202 -16.15 -19.86 -8.14
CA VAL A 202 -17.50 -20.28 -8.54
C VAL A 202 -18.53 -19.33 -7.92
N PRO A 203 -19.68 -19.05 -8.56
CA PRO A 203 -20.24 -19.74 -9.72
C PRO A 203 -20.02 -19.06 -11.08
N THR A 204 -19.68 -17.77 -11.12
CA THR A 204 -19.68 -16.97 -12.38
C THR A 204 -18.30 -16.68 -12.96
N LEU A 205 -17.22 -16.91 -12.22
CA LEU A 205 -15.85 -16.63 -12.66
C LEU A 205 -15.13 -17.90 -13.16
N PRO A 206 -14.00 -17.75 -13.87
CA PRO A 206 -13.16 -18.89 -14.24
C PRO A 206 -12.70 -19.68 -13.01
N PRO A 207 -12.50 -21.00 -13.12
CA PRO A 207 -11.98 -21.81 -12.03
C PRO A 207 -10.58 -21.33 -11.63
N CYS A 208 -10.32 -21.26 -10.33
CA CYS A 208 -9.03 -20.82 -9.83
C CYS A 208 -7.90 -21.78 -10.21
N PRO A 209 -6.71 -21.26 -10.58
CA PRO A 209 -5.53 -22.09 -10.73
C PRO A 209 -5.23 -22.80 -9.40
N PHE A 210 -4.68 -24.01 -9.46
CA PHE A 210 -4.36 -24.84 -8.29
C PHE A 210 -3.58 -24.09 -7.19
N PHE A 211 -2.74 -23.12 -7.60
CA PHE A 211 -1.91 -22.29 -6.72
C PHE A 211 -2.70 -21.37 -5.77
N TRP A 212 -3.91 -20.93 -6.15
CA TRP A 212 -4.73 -20.02 -5.33
C TRP A 212 -5.72 -20.74 -4.41
N SER A 213 -6.09 -21.97 -4.76
CA SER A 213 -7.17 -22.71 -4.08
C SER A 213 -6.80 -23.20 -2.68
N LYS A 214 -5.51 -23.50 -2.44
CA LYS A 214 -4.99 -23.95 -1.15
C LYS A 214 -3.53 -23.54 -1.07
N GLY A 215 -3.15 -22.88 0.02
CA GLY A 215 -1.76 -22.59 0.33
C GLY A 215 -0.91 -23.82 0.04
N LEU A 216 0.11 -23.64 -0.81
CA LEU A 216 0.89 -24.71 -1.42
C LEU A 216 1.29 -25.74 -0.34
N SER A 217 0.81 -26.99 -0.47
CA SER A 217 1.14 -28.06 0.47
C SER A 217 2.65 -28.13 0.68
N THR A 218 3.09 -28.37 1.91
CA THR A 218 4.51 -28.43 2.26
C THR A 218 5.28 -29.38 1.32
N GLY A 219 4.63 -30.47 0.88
CA GLY A 219 5.20 -31.38 -0.11
C GLY A 219 5.43 -30.76 -1.48
N VAL A 220 4.51 -29.91 -1.96
CA VAL A 220 4.65 -29.22 -3.25
C VAL A 220 5.69 -28.10 -3.16
N LYS A 221 5.77 -27.38 -2.03
CA LYS A 221 6.85 -26.40 -1.77
C LYS A 221 8.23 -27.06 -1.85
N ILE A 222 8.38 -28.23 -1.21
CA ILE A 222 9.63 -29.01 -1.24
C ILE A 222 9.92 -29.51 -2.67
N ALA A 223 8.91 -30.02 -3.38
CA ALA A 223 9.08 -30.52 -4.75
C ALA A 223 9.57 -29.44 -5.72
N ILE A 224 9.01 -28.22 -5.63
CA ILE A 224 9.47 -27.07 -6.44
C ILE A 224 10.91 -26.70 -6.08
N GLY A 225 11.22 -26.64 -4.78
CA GLY A 225 12.59 -26.37 -4.32
C GLY A 225 13.61 -27.38 -4.84
N LEU A 226 13.28 -28.68 -4.78
CA LEU A 226 14.11 -29.76 -5.31
C LEU A 226 14.26 -29.68 -6.83
N ALA A 227 13.18 -29.40 -7.56
CA ALA A 227 13.22 -29.24 -9.02
C ALA A 227 14.13 -28.08 -9.43
N CYS A 228 14.01 -26.91 -8.77
CA CYS A 228 14.88 -25.77 -9.01
C CYS A 228 16.35 -26.09 -8.70
N ALA A 229 16.64 -26.81 -7.61
CA ALA A 229 18.00 -27.20 -7.25
C ALA A 229 18.63 -28.14 -8.29
N VAL A 230 17.86 -29.11 -8.82
CA VAL A 230 18.31 -30.01 -9.89
C VAL A 230 18.61 -29.21 -11.17
N VAL A 231 17.73 -28.30 -11.57
CA VAL A 231 17.93 -27.45 -12.75
C VAL A 231 19.19 -26.59 -12.60
N LEU A 232 19.41 -25.97 -11.44
CA LEU A 232 20.62 -25.20 -11.16
C LEU A 232 21.88 -26.07 -11.20
N ALA A 233 21.84 -27.29 -10.64
CA ALA A 233 22.96 -28.22 -10.71
C ALA A 233 23.29 -28.62 -12.15
N LEU A 234 22.28 -28.87 -12.98
CA LEU A 234 22.47 -29.16 -14.41
C LEU A 234 23.06 -27.98 -15.17
N ILE A 235 22.63 -26.75 -14.87
CA ILE A 235 23.20 -25.53 -15.45
C ILE A 235 24.67 -25.37 -15.06
N VAL A 236 25.01 -25.54 -13.78
CA VAL A 236 26.40 -25.47 -13.29
C VAL A 236 27.27 -26.54 -13.96
N LEU A 237 26.76 -27.78 -14.08
CA LEU A 237 27.46 -28.87 -14.73
C LEU A 237 27.66 -28.61 -16.23
N LEU A 238 26.67 -28.03 -16.90
CA LEU A 238 26.80 -27.58 -18.30
C LEU A 238 27.88 -26.50 -18.43
N ILE A 239 27.88 -25.49 -17.56
CA ILE A 239 28.89 -24.43 -17.54
C ILE A 239 30.27 -25.03 -17.31
N TYR A 240 30.41 -25.95 -16.35
CA TYR A 240 31.66 -26.66 -16.07
C TYR A 240 32.16 -27.44 -17.29
N ILE A 241 31.29 -28.20 -17.95
CA ILE A 241 31.61 -28.92 -19.20
C ILE A 241 32.03 -27.95 -20.31
N LEU A 242 31.34 -26.82 -20.47
CA LEU A 242 31.68 -25.80 -21.46
C LEU A 242 33.01 -25.11 -21.16
N CYS A 243 33.33 -24.86 -19.89
CA CYS A 243 34.63 -24.33 -19.47
C CYS A 243 35.77 -25.32 -19.76
N ILE A 244 35.58 -26.61 -19.47
CA ILE A 244 36.58 -27.64 -19.81
C ILE A 244 36.71 -27.81 -21.31
N ARG A 245 35.60 -27.82 -22.06
CA ARG A 245 35.65 -27.94 -23.52
C ARG A 245 36.30 -26.72 -24.17
N ARG A 246 36.10 -25.51 -23.63
CA ARG A 246 36.85 -24.31 -24.04
C ARG A 246 38.33 -24.43 -23.69
N GLY A 247 38.68 -24.89 -22.49
CA GLY A 247 40.08 -25.12 -22.10
C GLY A 247 40.77 -26.19 -22.95
N LYS A 248 40.03 -27.22 -23.40
CA LYS A 248 40.57 -28.27 -24.28
C LYS A 248 40.91 -27.78 -25.69
N ASN A 249 40.23 -26.74 -26.15
CA ASN A 249 40.53 -26.06 -27.43
C ASN A 249 41.69 -25.04 -27.30
N ASP A 250 42.27 -24.88 -26.11
CA ASP A 250 43.43 -24.01 -25.84
C ASP A 250 44.70 -24.82 -25.52
N TYR A 251 44.65 -26.15 -25.59
CA TYR A 251 45.83 -27.02 -25.45
C TYR A 251 46.42 -27.44 -26.80
N ASP A 252 46.66 -26.47 -27.69
CA ASP A 252 47.74 -26.63 -28.67
C ASP A 252 49.07 -26.38 -27.94
N PHE A 253 49.59 -27.43 -27.29
CA PHE A 253 50.97 -27.45 -26.84
C PHE A 253 51.90 -27.54 -28.07
N GLY A 254 52.04 -26.42 -28.78
CA GLY A 254 53.24 -26.16 -29.56
C GLY A 254 54.42 -26.10 -28.60
N LEU A 255 55.42 -26.96 -28.82
CA LEU A 255 56.65 -27.01 -28.03
C LEU A 255 57.23 -25.59 -27.85
N PRO A 256 57.50 -25.10 -26.62
CA PRO A 256 57.99 -23.74 -26.44
C PRO A 256 59.34 -23.58 -27.14
N GLN A 257 59.44 -22.61 -28.06
CA GLN A 257 60.71 -22.20 -28.70
C GLN A 257 61.80 -21.87 -27.66
N ASP A 258 61.40 -21.53 -26.43
CA ASP A 258 62.30 -21.23 -25.32
C ASP A 258 63.05 -22.44 -24.76
N LEU A 259 62.51 -23.67 -24.85
CA LEU A 259 63.24 -24.87 -24.42
C LEU A 259 64.37 -25.21 -25.41
N ILE A 260 64.15 -24.97 -26.71
CA ILE A 260 65.18 -25.13 -27.75
C ILE A 260 66.26 -24.05 -27.59
N SER A 261 65.87 -22.81 -27.24
CA SER A 261 66.82 -21.72 -27.03
C SER A 261 67.71 -21.93 -25.80
N ILE A 262 67.16 -22.50 -24.71
CA ILE A 262 67.91 -22.85 -23.49
C ILE A 262 68.86 -24.02 -23.75
N ALA A 263 68.42 -25.07 -24.45
CA ALA A 263 69.29 -26.19 -24.84
C ALA A 263 70.43 -25.72 -25.76
N ALA A 264 70.14 -24.84 -26.73
CA ALA A 264 71.14 -24.27 -27.63
C ALA A 264 72.13 -23.33 -26.90
N LYS A 265 71.67 -22.55 -25.91
CA LYS A 265 72.55 -21.73 -25.05
C LYS A 265 73.44 -22.60 -24.17
N ARG A 266 72.91 -23.68 -23.57
CA ARG A 266 73.67 -24.62 -22.75
C ARG A 266 74.77 -25.33 -23.54
N ASN A 267 74.48 -25.74 -24.78
CA ASN A 267 75.47 -26.36 -25.66
C ASN A 267 76.58 -25.39 -26.10
N ARG A 268 76.26 -24.12 -26.34
CA ARG A 268 77.27 -23.09 -26.65
C ARG A 268 78.20 -22.82 -25.46
N TYR A 269 77.64 -22.69 -24.25
CA TYR A 269 78.44 -22.51 -23.03
C TYR A 269 79.37 -23.69 -22.76
N GLN A 270 78.89 -24.93 -22.94
CA GLN A 270 79.71 -26.13 -22.80
C GLN A 270 80.88 -26.15 -23.81
N ARG A 271 80.65 -25.80 -25.09
CA ARG A 271 81.72 -25.69 -26.10
C ARG A 271 82.77 -24.64 -25.77
N GLN A 272 82.34 -23.45 -25.31
CA GLN A 272 83.27 -22.40 -24.91
C GLN A 272 84.11 -22.83 -23.69
N LYS A 273 83.50 -23.51 -22.72
CA LYS A 273 84.21 -24.04 -21.56
C LYS A 273 85.26 -25.08 -21.94
N SER A 274 84.98 -25.98 -22.88
CA SER A 274 85.97 -26.95 -23.36
C SER A 274 87.11 -26.32 -24.16
N LEU A 275 86.84 -25.26 -24.93
CA LEU A 275 87.87 -24.52 -25.67
C LEU A 275 88.82 -23.77 -24.72
N MET A 276 88.30 -23.09 -23.69
CA MET A 276 89.13 -22.44 -22.68
C MET A 276 90.02 -23.42 -21.91
N LEU A 277 89.51 -24.61 -21.58
CA LEU A 277 90.32 -25.64 -20.91
C LEU A 277 91.49 -26.13 -21.79
N LEU A 278 91.27 -26.28 -23.10
CA LEU A 278 92.32 -26.65 -24.05
C LEU A 278 93.35 -25.52 -24.25
N GLU A 279 92.90 -24.25 -24.27
CA GLU A 279 93.81 -23.10 -24.34
C GLU A 279 94.69 -23.01 -23.07
N MET A 280 94.12 -23.28 -21.89
CA MET A 280 94.88 -23.34 -20.63
C MET A 280 95.92 -24.48 -20.64
N GLU A 281 95.56 -25.68 -21.08
CA GLU A 281 96.53 -26.80 -21.20
C GLU A 281 97.63 -26.52 -22.24
N SER A 282 97.31 -25.80 -23.33
CA SER A 282 98.31 -25.42 -24.34
C SER A 282 99.28 -24.33 -23.85
N SER A 283 98.87 -23.53 -22.86
CA SER A 283 99.66 -22.41 -22.31
C SER A 283 100.65 -22.85 -21.22
N GLU A 284 100.42 -23.99 -20.57
CA GLU A 284 101.33 -24.57 -19.56
C GLU A 284 102.46 -25.43 -20.16
N GLY A 285 102.49 -25.59 -21.49
CA GLY A 285 103.48 -26.41 -22.20
C GLY A 285 104.74 -25.69 -22.70
N TYR A 286 104.95 -24.41 -22.38
CA TYR A 286 106.12 -23.65 -22.87
C TYR A 286 107.07 -23.23 -21.74
N THR A 287 107.90 -24.17 -21.29
CA THR A 287 109.19 -23.86 -20.65
C THR A 287 110.30 -24.01 -21.70
N PRO A 288 110.98 -22.92 -22.12
CA PRO A 288 112.12 -23.05 -23.01
C PRO A 288 113.31 -23.64 -22.25
N THR A 289 113.64 -24.90 -22.53
CA THR A 289 114.99 -25.44 -22.31
C THR A 289 115.88 -25.00 -23.46
N LEU A 290 117.02 -24.34 -23.20
CA LEU A 290 118.28 -24.55 -23.93
C LEU A 290 119.41 -23.65 -23.38
N ASN A 291 120.47 -24.37 -22.94
CA ASN A 291 121.91 -24.05 -22.90
C ASN A 291 122.43 -22.95 -21.97
#